data_AF-A0A812U4T1-F1
#
_entry.id   AF-A0A812U4T1-F1
#
_cell.length_a   1.000
_cell.length_b   1.000
_cell.length_c   1.000
_cell.angle_alpha   90.00
_cell.angle_beta   90.00
_cell.angle_gamma   90.00
#
_symmetry.space_group_name_H-M   'P 1'
#
loop_
_entity.id
_entity.type
_entity.pdbx_description
1 polymer ?
#
loop_
_entity_poly.entity_id
_entity_poly.type
_entity_poly.pdbx_seq_one_letter_code
_entity_poly.pdbx_strand_id
1 'polypeptide(L)'
;MVYGRRACPTAASMKSKPLYVWYDFLCCPQDGSALASQHREQAIQSIPSYVAQCEFFIILCPALEHAEHRKMLSLETWAERGWCRAEKMAQELAARTDGYSIVIESATHAVLVFDIQRSKDAPGTGKYTWEADRATIGPVMVQLVWNKLLFFLERGDLHRYRFLLNEQMPRCFQGLNVEAIDGLVPGFATRIDPFEDPRGFMLARFLYQNGFRSAVERDAAGWSPLCYAAVSGNAEIVQALLDSRADPNDAIMKAKKEIQMPRRLSAASLAAIYHGNAALRTLLEAGARANARDSIGATALHWAALSNNGEGVRLLCSAGGDGTLCCFPSMTALQVGCACASVEAMRVLMSQPTTANLRFCLHFSVIFPGGYAGTIGLLIEARADVNEQFSTRLGQDMWWPVMNLASVRHRISPSRLTMLAYHHSGATPLMFSILNGYFEATSLLLAAGARVDLRNSRNRTAVDLARAVRAPPLLLASLQSRQATESVGGLVEDSPDDVISL
;
A
#
# COMPACT_ATOMS: atom_id res chain seq x y z
N MET A 1 15.34 -2.44 -9.78
CA MET A 1 14.51 -1.76 -8.77
C MET A 1 14.71 -0.27 -8.88
N VAL A 2 13.68 0.47 -9.28
CA VAL A 2 13.65 1.94 -9.26
C VAL A 2 12.64 2.34 -8.18
N TYR A 3 12.95 1.99 -6.93
CA TYR A 3 12.34 2.68 -5.79
C TYR A 3 13.08 4.01 -5.62
N GLY A 4 12.37 5.13 -5.56
CA GLY A 4 12.94 6.39 -5.05
C GLY A 4 13.73 7.27 -6.03
N ARG A 5 13.33 7.42 -7.29
CA ARG A 5 13.81 8.56 -8.13
C ARG A 5 12.82 9.73 -8.14
N ARG A 6 12.38 10.16 -6.96
CA ARG A 6 11.83 11.51 -6.81
C ARG A 6 13.01 12.39 -6.37
N ALA A 7 13.19 13.55 -6.99
CA ALA A 7 14.22 14.47 -6.56
C ALA A 7 13.98 14.80 -5.08
N CYS A 8 14.98 14.60 -4.23
CA CYS A 8 14.86 15.03 -2.84
C CYS A 8 14.85 16.56 -2.81
N PRO A 9 14.08 17.17 -1.89
CA PRO A 9 14.16 18.61 -1.69
C PRO A 9 15.59 19.00 -1.31
N THR A 10 16.05 20.14 -1.81
CA THR A 10 17.40 20.66 -1.53
C THR A 10 17.30 21.79 -0.52
N ALA A 11 18.40 22.09 0.18
CA ALA A 11 18.44 23.26 1.06
C ALA A 11 18.14 24.57 0.30
N ALA A 12 18.46 24.62 -1.00
CA ALA A 12 18.12 25.74 -1.87
C ALA A 12 16.61 25.82 -2.15
N SER A 13 15.94 24.69 -2.39
CA SER A 13 14.48 24.69 -2.62
C SER A 13 13.73 25.20 -1.38
N MET A 14 14.16 24.78 -0.19
CA MET A 14 13.56 25.22 1.10
C MET A 14 13.74 26.72 1.41
N LYS A 15 14.66 27.40 0.74
CA LYS A 15 14.94 28.84 0.93
C LYS A 15 14.43 29.71 -0.21
N SER A 16 13.96 29.10 -1.30
CA SER A 16 13.64 29.81 -2.55
C SER A 16 12.35 30.61 -2.50
N LYS A 17 11.44 30.26 -1.58
CA LYS A 17 10.11 30.86 -1.39
C LYS A 17 9.73 30.84 0.09
N PRO A 18 8.75 31.65 0.53
CA PRO A 18 8.17 31.52 1.87
C PRO A 18 7.72 30.07 2.11
N LEU A 19 8.23 29.49 3.18
CA LEU A 19 8.02 28.08 3.50
C LEU A 19 6.76 27.92 4.34
N TYR A 20 5.75 27.27 3.77
CA TYR A 20 4.56 26.84 4.49
C TYR A 20 4.69 25.36 4.83
N VAL A 21 4.72 25.05 6.11
CA VAL A 21 4.84 23.69 6.64
C VAL A 21 3.54 23.31 7.31
N TRP A 22 2.94 22.20 6.88
CA TRP A 22 1.92 21.53 7.67
C TRP A 22 2.59 20.56 8.63
N TYR A 23 2.16 20.61 9.89
CA TYR A 23 2.65 19.73 10.94
C TYR A 23 1.47 19.07 11.63
N ASP A 24 1.28 17.79 11.38
CA ASP A 24 0.24 17.00 12.04
C ASP A 24 0.83 16.37 13.32
N PHE A 25 0.36 16.86 14.47
CA PHE A 25 0.76 16.38 15.79
C PHE A 25 -0.26 15.36 16.31
N LEU A 26 0.24 14.19 16.74
CA LEU A 26 -0.58 13.17 17.38
C LEU A 26 -1.24 13.74 18.65
N CYS A 27 -2.57 13.67 18.70
CA CYS A 27 -3.41 13.83 19.89
C CYS A 27 -3.61 15.27 20.41
N CYS A 28 -4.33 16.11 19.67
CA CYS A 28 -5.12 17.19 20.30
C CYS A 28 -6.48 16.62 20.77
N PRO A 29 -6.77 16.61 22.09
CA PRO A 29 -8.08 16.21 22.60
C PRO A 29 -9.18 17.07 21.97
N GLN A 30 -10.26 16.44 21.50
CA GLN A 30 -11.40 17.16 20.96
C GLN A 30 -12.43 17.40 22.06
N ASP A 31 -12.62 18.67 22.44
CA ASP A 31 -13.66 19.09 23.37
C ASP A 31 -15.06 18.93 22.74
N GLY A 32 -16.02 18.37 23.49
CA GLY A 32 -17.40 18.17 23.04
C GLY A 32 -18.28 19.41 23.10
N SER A 33 -17.78 20.56 23.59
CA SER A 33 -18.56 21.79 23.67
C SER A 33 -19.03 22.31 22.30
N ALA A 34 -20.17 23.01 22.27
CA ALA A 34 -20.71 23.58 21.04
C ALA A 34 -19.74 24.58 20.38
N LEU A 35 -19.03 25.38 21.19
CA LEU A 35 -18.01 26.30 20.71
C LEU A 35 -16.83 25.55 20.08
N ALA A 36 -16.35 24.48 20.72
CA ALA A 36 -15.30 23.64 20.16
C ALA A 36 -15.76 22.98 18.84
N SER A 37 -17.02 22.59 18.75
CA SER A 37 -17.60 22.07 17.49
C SER A 37 -17.58 23.11 16.38
N GLN A 38 -17.98 24.35 16.66
CA GLN A 38 -17.98 25.43 15.67
C GLN A 38 -16.56 25.77 15.18
N HIS A 39 -15.60 25.86 16.10
CA HIS A 39 -14.19 26.10 15.74
C HIS A 39 -13.61 24.94 14.92
N ARG A 40 -13.96 23.69 15.24
CA ARG A 40 -13.58 22.53 14.41
C ARG A 40 -14.15 22.67 13.00
N GLU A 41 -15.43 22.99 12.85
CA GLU A 41 -16.07 23.12 11.54
C GLU A 41 -15.39 24.20 10.67
N GLN A 42 -15.07 25.35 11.25
CA GLN A 42 -14.32 26.41 10.55
C GLN A 42 -12.91 25.93 10.13
N ALA A 43 -12.20 25.22 11.02
CA ALA A 43 -10.89 24.66 10.71
C ALA A 43 -10.98 23.65 9.54
N ILE A 44 -12.01 22.80 9.54
CA ILE A 44 -12.28 21.80 8.50
C ILE A 44 -12.53 22.46 7.15
N GLN A 45 -13.36 23.50 7.12
CA GLN A 45 -13.66 24.25 5.90
C GLN A 45 -12.43 24.99 5.35
N SER A 46 -11.46 25.33 6.22
CA SER A 46 -10.22 25.99 5.81
C SER A 46 -9.16 25.05 5.21
N ILE A 47 -9.32 23.72 5.35
CA ILE A 47 -8.36 22.69 4.89
C ILE A 47 -7.90 22.94 3.45
N PRO A 48 -8.79 23.09 2.46
CA PRO A 48 -8.37 23.29 1.07
C PRO A 48 -7.45 24.52 0.89
N SER A 49 -7.75 25.60 1.61
CA SER A 49 -7.06 26.89 1.46
C SER A 49 -5.63 26.86 1.99
N TYR A 50 -5.41 26.31 3.19
CA TYR A 50 -4.06 26.29 3.76
C TYR A 50 -3.22 25.16 3.18
N VAL A 51 -3.78 23.97 2.92
CA VAL A 51 -3.03 22.84 2.34
C VAL A 51 -2.55 23.16 0.92
N ALA A 52 -3.31 23.97 0.16
CA ALA A 52 -2.87 24.47 -1.14
C ALA A 52 -1.57 25.29 -1.06
N GLN A 53 -1.28 25.94 0.08
CA GLN A 53 -0.07 26.74 0.29
C GLN A 53 1.13 25.91 0.80
N CYS A 54 0.91 24.76 1.42
CA CYS A 54 1.95 23.96 2.07
C CYS A 54 2.83 23.16 1.08
N GLU A 55 4.03 23.63 0.74
CA GLU A 55 4.97 22.86 -0.11
C GLU A 55 5.39 21.52 0.54
N PHE A 56 5.55 21.52 1.87
CA PHE A 56 5.97 20.37 2.66
C PHE A 56 4.87 19.94 3.62
N PHE A 57 4.48 18.68 3.52
CA PHE A 57 3.58 18.01 4.44
C PHE A 57 4.41 17.14 5.38
N ILE A 58 4.55 17.57 6.64
CA ILE A 58 5.39 16.89 7.62
C ILE A 58 4.50 16.12 8.60
N ILE A 59 4.72 14.81 8.64
CA ILE A 59 4.05 13.90 9.56
C ILE A 59 5.02 13.61 10.69
N LEU A 60 4.74 14.09 11.90
CA LEU A 60 5.54 13.71 13.07
C LEU A 60 4.93 12.47 13.73
N CYS A 61 5.63 11.34 13.65
CA CYS A 61 5.17 10.07 14.21
C CYS A 61 6.30 9.35 14.97
N PRO A 62 6.78 9.88 16.11
CA PRO A 62 7.66 9.14 16.99
C PRO A 62 6.98 7.90 17.52
N ALA A 63 7.77 6.84 17.72
CA ALA A 63 7.32 5.65 18.42
C ALA A 63 7.06 6.02 19.89
N LEU A 64 5.79 6.19 20.25
CA LEU A 64 5.34 6.54 21.60
C LEU A 64 4.33 5.51 22.09
N GLU A 65 4.39 5.15 23.37
CA GLU A 65 3.36 4.31 23.97
C GLU A 65 2.16 5.17 24.39
N HIS A 66 0.97 4.79 23.94
CA HIS A 66 -0.26 5.45 24.36
C HIS A 66 -0.51 5.20 25.85
N ALA A 67 -0.64 6.28 26.64
CA ALA A 67 -0.69 6.21 28.11
C ALA A 67 -1.77 5.25 28.65
N GLU A 68 -2.97 5.26 28.05
CA GLU A 68 -4.11 4.46 28.55
C GLU A 68 -4.19 3.04 27.96
N HIS A 69 -3.91 2.89 26.67
CA HIS A 69 -4.13 1.62 25.95
C HIS A 69 -2.87 0.78 25.78
N ARG A 70 -1.69 1.30 26.18
CA ARG A 70 -0.38 0.66 25.97
C ARG A 70 -0.12 0.25 24.51
N LYS A 71 -0.81 0.90 23.57
CA LYS A 71 -0.63 0.71 22.14
C LYS A 71 0.52 1.60 21.67
N MET A 72 1.44 1.06 20.88
CA MET A 72 2.47 1.87 20.23
C MET A 72 1.85 2.73 19.12
N LEU A 73 2.10 4.03 19.19
CA LEU A 73 1.80 4.99 18.13
C LEU A 73 2.90 4.92 17.08
N SER A 74 2.48 4.87 15.82
CA SER A 74 3.33 4.73 14.64
C SER A 74 2.67 5.40 13.43
N LEU A 75 3.39 5.46 12.31
CA LEU A 75 2.82 5.91 11.03
C LEU A 75 1.57 5.11 10.63
N GLU A 76 1.49 3.82 11.00
CA GLU A 76 0.31 2.99 10.77
C GLU A 76 -0.88 3.52 11.56
N THR A 77 -0.73 3.74 12.87
CA THR A 77 -1.81 4.28 13.70
C THR A 77 -2.24 5.68 13.27
N TRP A 78 -1.30 6.48 12.76
CA TRP A 78 -1.58 7.78 12.15
C TRP A 78 -2.42 7.61 10.87
N ALA A 79 -2.01 6.70 9.99
CA ALA A 79 -2.68 6.43 8.73
C ALA A 79 -4.06 5.77 8.92
N GLU A 80 -4.39 5.20 10.08
CA GLU A 80 -5.75 4.70 10.38
C GLU A 80 -6.77 5.84 10.61
N ARG A 81 -6.31 7.06 10.92
CA ARG A 81 -7.18 8.18 11.32
C ARG A 81 -7.77 8.87 10.10
N GLY A 82 -9.08 9.10 10.11
CA GLY A 82 -9.79 9.73 9.00
C GLY A 82 -9.34 11.16 8.71
N TRP A 83 -9.07 11.96 9.74
CA TRP A 83 -8.55 13.33 9.59
C TRP A 83 -7.17 13.39 8.92
N CYS A 84 -6.24 12.53 9.37
CA CYS A 84 -4.90 12.43 8.80
C CYS A 84 -4.94 12.04 7.31
N ARG A 85 -5.84 11.13 6.95
CA ARG A 85 -6.12 10.76 5.55
C ARG A 85 -6.69 11.92 4.75
N ALA A 86 -7.65 12.68 5.32
CA ALA A 86 -8.27 13.84 4.67
C ALA A 86 -7.24 14.92 4.35
N GLU A 87 -6.37 15.27 5.30
CA GLU A 87 -5.33 16.28 5.12
C GLU A 87 -4.28 15.85 4.09
N LYS A 88 -3.85 14.58 4.14
CA LYS A 88 -2.96 14.00 3.14
C LYS A 88 -3.60 14.01 1.75
N MET A 89 -4.87 13.64 1.64
CA MET A 89 -5.60 13.67 0.36
C MET A 89 -5.75 15.10 -0.16
N ALA A 90 -6.03 16.08 0.71
CA ALA A 90 -6.08 17.49 0.34
C ALA A 90 -4.73 17.97 -0.22
N GLN A 91 -3.61 17.48 0.30
CA GLN A 91 -2.29 17.81 -0.21
C GLN A 91 -2.06 17.23 -1.60
N GLU A 92 -2.49 15.99 -1.83
CA GLU A 92 -2.38 15.34 -3.14
C GLU A 92 -3.31 15.97 -4.19
N LEU A 93 -4.48 16.46 -3.77
CA LEU A 93 -5.49 17.10 -4.61
C LEU A 93 -5.28 18.62 -4.76
N ALA A 94 -4.35 19.24 -4.05
CA ALA A 94 -4.03 20.65 -4.22
C ALA A 94 -3.72 20.96 -5.69
N ALA A 95 -4.16 22.12 -6.20
CA ALA A 95 -4.05 22.53 -7.61
C ALA A 95 -2.60 22.91 -8.03
N ARG A 96 -1.66 21.99 -7.85
CA ARG A 96 -0.23 22.12 -8.13
C ARG A 96 0.37 20.79 -8.59
N THR A 97 1.63 20.82 -9.03
CA THR A 97 2.36 19.67 -9.58
C THR A 97 3.46 19.14 -8.66
N ASP A 98 3.73 19.86 -7.57
CA ASP A 98 4.81 19.66 -6.61
C ASP A 98 4.27 19.51 -5.18
N GLY A 99 5.05 18.85 -4.32
CA GLY A 99 4.68 18.59 -2.93
C GLY A 99 5.41 17.40 -2.36
N TYR A 100 6.00 17.57 -1.17
CA TYR A 100 6.73 16.52 -0.48
C TYR A 100 5.99 16.10 0.78
N SER A 101 5.84 14.79 0.99
CA SER A 101 5.35 14.23 2.24
C SER A 101 6.53 13.61 2.96
N ILE A 102 6.86 14.14 4.13
CA ILE A 102 8.04 13.75 4.92
C ILE A 102 7.55 13.23 6.26
N VAL A 103 7.90 12.00 6.61
CA VAL A 103 7.66 11.44 7.95
C VAL A 103 8.90 11.62 8.79
N ILE A 104 8.71 12.11 10.01
CA ILE A 104 9.76 12.23 11.02
C ILE A 104 9.44 11.24 12.14
N GLU A 105 10.23 10.18 12.25
CA GLU A 105 10.09 9.13 13.26
C GLU A 105 10.95 9.42 14.50
N SER A 106 12.01 10.21 14.35
CA SER A 106 12.84 10.69 15.47
C SER A 106 13.64 11.93 15.08
N ALA A 107 14.30 12.56 16.05
CA ALA A 107 15.20 13.71 15.81
C ALA A 107 16.32 13.44 14.78
N THR A 108 16.61 12.18 14.48
CA THR A 108 17.65 11.78 13.51
C THR A 108 17.11 10.98 12.32
N HIS A 109 15.79 10.79 12.24
CA HIS A 109 15.19 9.92 11.24
C HIS A 109 13.99 10.59 10.54
N ALA A 110 14.26 11.11 9.35
CA ALA A 110 13.26 11.64 8.43
C ALA A 110 13.27 10.82 7.14
N VAL A 111 12.07 10.45 6.66
CA VAL A 111 11.87 9.61 5.49
C VAL A 111 10.90 10.31 4.54
N LEU A 112 11.26 10.38 3.25
CA LEU A 112 10.33 10.80 2.23
C LEU A 112 9.30 9.68 2.00
N VAL A 113 8.01 9.98 2.22
CA VAL A 113 6.94 9.01 2.01
C VAL A 113 6.81 8.72 0.53
N PHE A 114 6.98 7.45 0.17
CA PHE A 114 6.59 6.93 -1.13
C PHE A 114 5.41 6.00 -0.91
N ASP A 115 4.21 6.50 -1.16
CA ASP A 115 3.01 5.72 -0.92
C ASP A 115 2.67 4.86 -2.14
N ILE A 116 2.90 3.55 -2.01
CA ILE A 116 2.54 2.53 -3.01
C ILE A 116 1.09 2.06 -2.78
N GLN A 117 0.51 2.36 -1.62
CA GLN A 117 -0.81 1.92 -1.18
C GLN A 117 -1.81 3.08 -1.09
N ARG A 118 -1.67 4.10 -1.93
CA ARG A 118 -2.58 5.27 -1.98
C ARG A 118 -4.06 4.91 -2.12
N SER A 119 -4.37 3.73 -2.67
CA SER A 119 -5.75 3.24 -2.76
C SER A 119 -6.37 2.91 -1.39
N LYS A 120 -5.56 2.73 -0.33
CA LYS A 120 -6.02 2.42 1.02
C LYS A 120 -6.30 3.66 1.88
N ASP A 121 -6.03 4.86 1.37
CA ASP A 121 -6.01 6.10 2.17
C ASP A 121 -7.28 6.94 2.08
N ALA A 122 -8.39 6.38 1.60
CA ALA A 122 -9.64 7.11 1.49
C ALA A 122 -10.06 7.69 2.87
N PRO A 123 -10.36 9.00 2.98
CA PRO A 123 -10.75 9.60 4.26
C PRO A 123 -12.00 8.97 4.89
N GLY A 124 -12.95 8.55 4.05
CA GLY A 124 -14.20 7.94 4.49
C GLY A 124 -14.07 6.52 5.03
N THR A 125 -12.92 5.87 4.93
CA THR A 125 -12.68 4.55 5.56
C THR A 125 -11.83 4.64 6.84
N GLY A 126 -11.38 5.84 7.21
CA GLY A 126 -10.60 6.07 8.42
C GLY A 126 -11.45 6.05 9.70
N LYS A 127 -10.75 5.96 10.84
CA LYS A 127 -11.32 6.05 12.18
C LYS A 127 -11.46 7.51 12.61
N TYR A 128 -12.63 7.90 13.12
CA TYR A 128 -12.90 9.23 13.67
C TYR A 128 -13.16 9.11 15.17
N THR A 129 -12.77 10.14 15.93
CA THR A 129 -13.16 10.26 17.33
C THR A 129 -14.67 10.50 17.44
N TRP A 130 -15.21 11.37 16.58
CA TRP A 130 -16.63 11.62 16.43
C TRP A 130 -17.08 11.17 15.05
N GLU A 131 -17.96 10.17 14.98
CA GLU A 131 -18.41 9.64 13.69
C GLU A 131 -19.14 10.68 12.81
N ALA A 132 -19.76 11.69 13.43
CA ALA A 132 -20.39 12.81 12.75
C ALA A 132 -19.40 13.63 11.89
N ASP A 133 -18.10 13.65 12.25
CA ASP A 133 -17.06 14.33 11.48
C ASP A 133 -16.88 13.72 10.08
N ARG A 134 -17.20 12.43 9.90
CA ARG A 134 -17.10 11.78 8.58
C ARG A 134 -18.02 12.46 7.56
N ALA A 135 -19.20 12.90 8.00
CA ALA A 135 -20.17 13.57 7.13
C ALA A 135 -19.69 14.97 6.70
N THR A 136 -18.93 15.68 7.55
CA THR A 136 -18.45 17.04 7.24
C THR A 136 -17.32 17.04 6.20
N ILE A 137 -16.60 15.92 6.06
CA ILE A 137 -15.48 15.78 5.10
C ILE A 137 -15.97 15.59 3.67
N GLY A 138 -17.15 14.99 3.47
CA GLY A 138 -17.71 14.74 2.13
C GLY A 138 -17.68 15.97 1.21
N PRO A 139 -18.33 17.08 1.60
CA PRO A 139 -18.32 18.31 0.80
C PRO A 139 -16.92 18.87 0.54
N VAL A 140 -16.02 18.81 1.52
CA VAL A 140 -14.63 19.27 1.39
C VAL A 140 -13.89 18.44 0.34
N MET A 141 -14.06 17.11 0.35
CA MET A 141 -13.45 16.23 -0.66
C MET A 141 -14.02 16.48 -2.05
N VAL A 142 -15.33 16.67 -2.18
CA VAL A 142 -15.96 17.03 -3.47
C VAL A 142 -15.35 18.32 -4.02
N GLN A 143 -15.22 19.35 -3.19
CA GLN A 143 -14.61 20.63 -3.61
C GLN A 143 -13.15 20.46 -4.08
N LEU A 144 -12.36 19.67 -3.36
CA LEU A 144 -10.96 19.40 -3.71
C LEU A 144 -10.82 18.65 -5.03
N VAL A 145 -11.59 17.57 -5.22
CA VAL A 145 -11.59 16.79 -6.46
C VAL A 145 -12.08 17.66 -7.62
N TRP A 146 -13.16 18.42 -7.43
CA TRP A 146 -13.69 19.35 -8.44
C TRP A 146 -12.64 20.35 -8.91
N ASN A 147 -11.99 21.05 -7.97
CA ASN A 147 -10.94 22.01 -8.28
C ASN A 147 -9.76 21.38 -9.00
N LYS A 148 -9.37 20.15 -8.62
CA LYS A 148 -8.26 19.44 -9.25
C LYS A 148 -8.60 18.97 -10.67
N LEU A 149 -9.84 18.54 -10.91
CA LEU A 149 -10.33 18.20 -12.25
C LEU A 149 -10.32 19.43 -13.16
N LEU A 150 -10.83 20.57 -12.70
CA LEU A 150 -10.78 21.83 -13.45
C LEU A 150 -9.32 22.24 -13.76
N PHE A 151 -8.44 22.18 -12.76
CA PHE A 151 -7.01 22.46 -12.95
C PHE A 151 -6.37 21.60 -14.05
N PHE A 152 -6.75 20.31 -14.17
CA PHE A 152 -6.24 19.47 -15.26
C PHE A 152 -6.83 19.86 -16.62
N LEU A 153 -8.13 20.19 -16.68
CA LEU A 153 -8.79 20.63 -17.91
C LEU A 153 -8.21 21.95 -18.43
N GLU A 154 -8.00 22.95 -17.57
CA GLU A 154 -7.39 24.24 -17.92
C GLU A 154 -5.99 24.09 -18.54
N ARG A 155 -5.26 23.06 -18.13
CA ARG A 155 -3.91 22.74 -18.64
C ARG A 155 -3.91 21.79 -19.84
N GLY A 156 -5.08 21.31 -20.25
CA GLY A 156 -5.20 20.29 -21.30
C GLY A 156 -4.62 18.93 -20.91
N ASP A 157 -4.42 18.64 -19.62
CA ASP A 157 -3.90 17.35 -19.15
C ASP A 157 -5.02 16.31 -19.04
N LEU A 158 -5.52 15.89 -20.21
CA LEU A 158 -6.65 14.97 -20.31
C LEU A 158 -6.37 13.61 -19.66
N HIS A 159 -5.12 13.13 -19.67
CA HIS A 159 -4.79 11.85 -19.05
C HIS A 159 -4.99 11.89 -17.53
N ARG A 160 -4.44 12.92 -16.85
CA ARG A 160 -4.62 13.04 -15.39
C ARG A 160 -6.05 13.38 -15.01
N TYR A 161 -6.73 14.18 -15.84
CA TYR A 161 -8.17 14.45 -15.70
C TYR A 161 -8.99 13.16 -15.73
N ARG A 162 -8.88 12.36 -16.80
CA ARG A 162 -9.60 11.07 -16.94
C ARG A 162 -9.30 10.14 -15.78
N PHE A 163 -8.03 10.05 -15.39
CA PHE A 163 -7.63 9.18 -14.30
C PHE A 163 -8.30 9.59 -12.97
N LEU A 164 -8.26 10.88 -12.61
CA LEU A 164 -8.90 11.39 -11.40
C LEU A 164 -10.43 11.23 -11.45
N LEU A 165 -11.04 11.53 -12.61
CA LEU A 165 -12.49 11.42 -12.81
C LEU A 165 -12.98 9.99 -12.57
N ASN A 166 -12.21 8.99 -12.96
CA ASN A 166 -12.61 7.59 -12.80
C ASN A 166 -12.19 6.99 -11.45
N GLU A 167 -11.13 7.48 -10.80
CA GLU A 167 -10.74 6.97 -9.48
C GLU A 167 -11.41 7.67 -8.29
N GLN A 168 -12.17 8.76 -8.52
CA GLN A 168 -12.75 9.57 -7.44
C GLN A 168 -13.60 8.74 -6.44
N MET A 169 -14.41 7.81 -6.93
CA MET A 169 -15.24 6.96 -6.06
C MET A 169 -14.41 5.97 -5.25
N PRO A 170 -13.59 5.10 -5.88
CA PRO A 170 -12.83 4.11 -5.13
C PRO A 170 -11.70 4.68 -4.27
N ARG A 171 -11.26 5.93 -4.52
CA ARG A 171 -10.12 6.53 -3.80
C ARG A 171 -10.49 7.73 -2.92
N CYS A 172 -11.23 8.70 -3.44
CA CYS A 172 -11.47 9.96 -2.74
C CYS A 172 -12.76 9.92 -1.91
N PHE A 173 -13.79 9.24 -2.42
CA PHE A 173 -15.14 9.25 -1.83
C PHE A 173 -15.53 7.94 -1.16
N GLN A 174 -14.63 6.95 -1.15
CA GLN A 174 -14.90 5.66 -0.52
C GLN A 174 -15.25 5.84 0.97
N GLY A 175 -16.41 5.32 1.38
CA GLY A 175 -16.92 5.43 2.75
C GLY A 175 -17.53 6.80 3.09
N LEU A 176 -17.67 7.70 2.12
CA LEU A 176 -18.37 8.98 2.27
C LEU A 176 -19.74 8.90 1.60
N ASN A 177 -20.74 9.57 2.18
CA ASN A 177 -22.07 9.70 1.59
C ASN A 177 -22.09 10.85 0.58
N VAL A 178 -21.38 10.68 -0.53
CA VAL A 178 -21.31 11.66 -1.63
C VAL A 178 -21.43 10.96 -2.97
N GLU A 179 -22.00 11.65 -3.94
CA GLU A 179 -22.09 11.18 -5.32
C GLU A 179 -20.82 11.50 -6.11
N ALA A 180 -20.56 10.71 -7.15
CA ALA A 180 -19.46 10.98 -8.07
C ALA A 180 -19.69 12.31 -8.80
N ILE A 181 -18.62 13.09 -8.96
CA ILE A 181 -18.64 14.27 -9.81
C ILE A 181 -18.85 13.81 -11.25
N ASP A 182 -19.89 14.34 -11.86
CA ASP A 182 -20.28 14.10 -13.24
C ASP A 182 -20.77 15.41 -13.89
N GLY A 183 -20.80 15.45 -15.22
CA GLY A 183 -21.27 16.62 -15.96
C GLY A 183 -20.33 17.83 -15.94
N LEU A 184 -19.06 17.65 -15.58
CA LEU A 184 -18.08 18.74 -15.52
C LEU A 184 -17.80 19.34 -16.90
N VAL A 185 -17.80 18.50 -17.94
CA VAL A 185 -17.69 18.96 -19.34
C VAL A 185 -19.10 19.35 -19.83
N PRO A 186 -19.36 20.64 -20.12
CA PRO A 186 -20.68 21.09 -20.54
C PRO A 186 -20.94 20.77 -22.01
N GLY A 187 -22.22 20.70 -22.41
CA GLY A 187 -22.62 20.52 -23.81
C GLY A 187 -22.80 19.07 -24.25
N PHE A 188 -22.95 18.14 -23.30
CA PHE A 188 -23.34 16.76 -23.61
C PHE A 188 -24.73 16.75 -24.26
N ALA A 189 -24.81 16.19 -25.46
CA ALA A 189 -26.04 15.96 -26.18
C ALA A 189 -25.99 14.60 -26.88
N THR A 190 -27.07 13.83 -26.78
CA THR A 190 -27.23 12.54 -27.45
C THR A 190 -28.67 12.38 -27.92
N ARG A 191 -28.88 11.55 -28.95
CA ARG A 191 -30.21 11.15 -29.43
C ARG A 191 -30.75 9.92 -28.70
N ILE A 192 -29.93 9.28 -27.88
CA ILE A 192 -30.29 8.10 -27.12
C ILE A 192 -31.22 8.53 -25.99
N ASP A 193 -32.43 7.96 -25.94
CA ASP A 193 -33.37 8.19 -24.86
C ASP A 193 -32.94 7.37 -23.62
N PRO A 194 -32.66 8.01 -22.46
CA PRO A 194 -32.26 7.30 -21.24
C PRO A 194 -33.33 6.35 -20.69
N PHE A 195 -34.60 6.48 -21.09
CA PHE A 195 -35.68 5.58 -20.68
C PHE A 195 -35.83 4.37 -21.61
N GLU A 196 -35.39 4.47 -22.87
CA GLU A 196 -35.42 3.36 -23.84
C GLU A 196 -34.10 2.57 -23.84
N ASP A 197 -32.95 3.25 -23.81
CA ASP A 197 -31.62 2.66 -23.75
C ASP A 197 -30.76 3.34 -22.67
N PRO A 198 -30.99 2.99 -21.38
CA PRO A 198 -30.21 3.54 -20.28
C PRO A 198 -28.70 3.27 -20.43
N ARG A 199 -28.33 2.09 -20.93
CA ARG A 199 -26.94 1.65 -21.04
C ARG A 199 -26.20 2.45 -22.13
N GLY A 200 -26.79 2.60 -23.30
CA GLY A 200 -26.24 3.42 -24.37
C GLY A 200 -26.14 4.90 -23.98
N PHE A 201 -27.13 5.43 -23.26
CA PHE A 201 -27.06 6.79 -22.72
C PHE A 201 -25.88 6.96 -21.75
N MET A 202 -25.74 6.05 -20.78
CA MET A 202 -24.63 6.04 -19.82
C MET A 202 -23.28 5.94 -20.53
N LEU A 203 -23.15 5.07 -21.53
CA LEU A 203 -21.93 4.93 -22.32
C LEU A 203 -21.60 6.21 -23.09
N ALA A 204 -22.58 6.81 -23.77
CA ALA A 204 -22.39 8.06 -24.49
C ALA A 204 -21.94 9.19 -23.56
N ARG A 205 -22.55 9.28 -22.37
CA ARG A 205 -22.18 10.25 -21.34
C ARG A 205 -20.77 10.00 -20.79
N PHE A 206 -20.43 8.74 -20.52
CA PHE A 206 -19.10 8.35 -20.06
C PHE A 206 -18.02 8.72 -21.07
N LEU A 207 -18.20 8.35 -22.34
CA LEU A 207 -17.25 8.67 -23.40
C LEU A 207 -17.11 10.19 -23.55
N TYR A 208 -18.22 10.92 -23.51
CA TYR A 208 -18.22 12.37 -23.61
C TYR A 208 -17.47 13.06 -22.46
N GLN A 209 -17.79 12.73 -21.20
CA GLN A 209 -17.13 13.31 -20.04
C GLN A 209 -15.64 12.96 -20.01
N ASN A 210 -15.25 11.77 -20.50
CA ASN A 210 -13.85 11.40 -20.66
C ASN A 210 -13.22 11.96 -21.96
N GLY A 211 -13.96 12.65 -22.82
CA GLY A 211 -13.46 13.18 -24.09
C GLY A 211 -12.96 12.11 -25.07
N PHE A 212 -13.60 10.93 -25.09
CA PHE A 212 -13.38 9.88 -26.08
C PHE A 212 -14.43 9.93 -27.17
N ARG A 213 -14.04 9.56 -28.39
CA ARG A 213 -14.92 9.50 -29.57
C ARG A 213 -15.47 8.10 -29.81
N SER A 214 -14.84 7.07 -29.27
CA SER A 214 -15.26 5.67 -29.44
C SER A 214 -14.82 4.79 -28.26
N ALA A 215 -15.46 3.63 -28.11
CA ALA A 215 -15.17 2.64 -27.06
C ALA A 215 -13.77 2.01 -27.14
N VAL A 216 -13.13 2.06 -28.31
CA VAL A 216 -11.83 1.41 -28.59
C VAL A 216 -10.67 2.39 -28.77
N GLU A 217 -10.92 3.69 -28.58
CA GLU A 217 -9.89 4.72 -28.66
C GLU A 217 -8.84 4.54 -27.56
N ARG A 218 -7.63 5.07 -27.78
CA ARG A 218 -6.62 5.21 -26.74
C ARG A 218 -6.11 6.62 -26.63
N ASP A 219 -5.82 7.02 -25.40
CA ASP A 219 -5.13 8.27 -25.15
C ASP A 219 -3.62 8.18 -25.41
N ALA A 220 -2.94 9.33 -25.31
CA ALA A 220 -1.49 9.42 -25.49
C ALA A 220 -0.68 8.62 -24.44
N ALA A 221 -1.27 8.28 -23.30
CA ALA A 221 -0.67 7.42 -22.29
C ALA A 221 -0.92 5.92 -22.56
N GLY A 222 -1.70 5.58 -23.59
CA GLY A 222 -2.01 4.21 -23.98
C GLY A 222 -3.15 3.56 -23.19
N TRP A 223 -4.02 4.36 -22.58
CA TRP A 223 -5.22 3.91 -21.86
C TRP A 223 -6.45 3.98 -22.75
N SER A 224 -7.31 2.97 -22.67
CA SER A 224 -8.61 2.92 -23.36
C SER A 224 -9.77 3.29 -22.43
N PRO A 225 -10.96 3.58 -22.97
CA PRO A 225 -12.19 3.72 -22.19
C PRO A 225 -12.43 2.55 -21.21
N LEU A 226 -12.14 1.32 -21.63
CA LEU A 226 -12.31 0.13 -20.79
C LEU A 226 -11.35 0.14 -19.59
N CYS A 227 -10.10 0.58 -19.78
CA CYS A 227 -9.16 0.73 -18.66
C CYS A 227 -9.65 1.77 -17.64
N TYR A 228 -10.23 2.88 -18.09
CA TYR A 228 -10.81 3.90 -17.21
C TYR A 228 -12.08 3.41 -16.49
N ALA A 229 -12.97 2.70 -17.18
CA ALA A 229 -14.15 2.08 -16.59
C ALA A 229 -13.79 1.00 -15.55
N ALA A 230 -12.72 0.24 -15.79
CA ALA A 230 -12.21 -0.71 -14.82
C ALA A 230 -11.68 -0.03 -13.54
N VAL A 231 -11.05 1.15 -13.67
CA VAL A 231 -10.65 1.96 -12.52
C VAL A 231 -11.85 2.46 -11.73
N SER A 232 -12.93 2.90 -12.40
CA SER A 232 -14.14 3.36 -11.70
C SER A 232 -14.94 2.24 -11.04
N GLY A 233 -14.70 0.99 -11.43
CA GLY A 233 -15.41 -0.17 -10.92
C GLY A 233 -16.87 -0.25 -11.36
N ASN A 234 -17.31 0.59 -12.31
CA ASN A 234 -18.67 0.63 -12.80
C ASN A 234 -18.92 -0.51 -13.81
N ALA A 235 -19.58 -1.58 -13.34
CA ALA A 235 -19.89 -2.76 -14.12
C ALA A 235 -20.78 -2.46 -15.34
N GLU A 236 -21.71 -1.52 -15.24
CA GLU A 236 -22.62 -1.17 -16.35
C GLU A 236 -21.86 -0.51 -17.50
N ILE A 237 -20.92 0.41 -17.20
CA ILE A 237 -20.08 1.01 -18.24
C ILE A 237 -19.13 -0.02 -18.84
N VAL A 238 -18.56 -0.90 -18.01
CA VAL A 238 -17.71 -2.01 -18.49
C VAL A 238 -18.51 -2.90 -19.44
N GLN A 239 -19.72 -3.31 -19.08
CA GLN A 239 -20.59 -4.12 -19.94
C GLN A 239 -20.92 -3.37 -21.24
N ALA A 240 -21.28 -2.09 -21.17
CA ALA A 240 -21.60 -1.29 -22.34
C ALA A 240 -20.42 -1.16 -23.33
N LEU A 241 -19.20 -1.04 -22.80
CA LEU A 241 -17.98 -1.01 -23.61
C LEU A 241 -17.70 -2.35 -24.28
N LEU A 242 -17.92 -3.46 -23.55
CA LEU A 242 -17.77 -4.82 -24.09
C LEU A 242 -18.81 -5.10 -25.19
N ASP A 243 -20.08 -4.71 -24.98
CA ASP A 243 -21.13 -4.77 -25.99
C ASP A 243 -20.75 -3.95 -27.25
N SER A 244 -19.99 -2.86 -27.05
CA SER A 244 -19.43 -2.00 -28.09
C SER A 244 -18.08 -2.50 -28.63
N ARG A 245 -17.77 -3.80 -28.49
CA ARG A 245 -16.57 -4.49 -29.00
C ARG A 245 -15.24 -4.09 -28.36
N ALA A 246 -15.25 -3.54 -27.15
CA ALA A 246 -14.01 -3.43 -26.38
C ALA A 246 -13.47 -4.84 -26.06
N ASP A 247 -12.14 -5.02 -26.13
CA ASP A 247 -11.51 -6.31 -25.80
C ASP A 247 -11.48 -6.49 -24.27
N PRO A 248 -12.07 -7.54 -23.68
CA PRO A 248 -12.00 -7.81 -22.24
C PRO A 248 -10.56 -8.03 -21.74
N ASN A 249 -9.62 -8.35 -22.62
CA ASN A 249 -8.20 -8.52 -22.33
C ASN A 249 -7.37 -7.25 -22.60
N ASP A 250 -8.02 -6.11 -22.79
CA ASP A 250 -7.33 -4.84 -22.95
C ASP A 250 -6.44 -4.52 -21.74
N ALA A 251 -5.35 -3.81 -22.00
CA ALA A 251 -4.34 -3.44 -21.05
C ALA A 251 -3.74 -2.07 -21.37
N ILE A 252 -3.05 -1.47 -20.40
CA ILE A 252 -2.35 -0.20 -20.62
C ILE A 252 -1.06 -0.43 -21.43
N MET A 253 -0.78 0.44 -22.39
CA MET A 253 0.35 0.24 -23.31
C MET A 253 1.67 0.83 -22.80
N LYS A 254 1.61 1.88 -21.98
CA LYS A 254 2.77 2.55 -21.36
C LYS A 254 2.73 2.37 -19.85
N ALA A 255 3.92 2.27 -19.24
CA ALA A 255 4.04 2.23 -17.79
C ALA A 255 3.80 3.62 -17.21
N LYS A 256 3.13 3.69 -16.06
CA LYS A 256 2.95 4.90 -15.27
C LYS A 256 3.81 4.79 -14.03
N LYS A 257 5.05 5.26 -14.15
CA LYS A 257 6.10 5.09 -13.13
C LYS A 257 5.76 5.80 -11.82
N GLU A 258 4.99 6.88 -11.89
CA GLU A 258 4.59 7.70 -10.75
C GLU A 258 3.75 6.92 -9.74
N ILE A 259 2.95 5.95 -10.21
CA ILE A 259 2.07 5.10 -9.40
C ILE A 259 2.37 3.61 -9.58
N GLN A 260 3.58 3.28 -10.04
CA GLN A 260 4.10 1.91 -10.20
C GLN A 260 3.24 0.96 -11.05
N MET A 261 2.48 1.48 -12.03
CA MET A 261 1.74 0.62 -12.95
C MET A 261 2.64 0.21 -14.13
N PRO A 262 2.93 -1.10 -14.31
CA PRO A 262 3.76 -1.59 -15.41
C PRO A 262 3.01 -1.56 -16.75
N ARG A 263 3.74 -1.75 -17.84
CA ARG A 263 3.10 -1.94 -19.16
C ARG A 263 2.33 -3.26 -19.16
N ARG A 264 1.29 -3.34 -19.99
CA ARG A 264 0.42 -4.53 -20.12
C ARG A 264 -0.37 -4.86 -18.84
N LEU A 265 -0.56 -3.90 -17.94
CA LEU A 265 -1.51 -4.03 -16.83
C LEU A 265 -2.94 -4.11 -17.40
N SER A 266 -3.60 -5.26 -17.22
CA SER A 266 -4.92 -5.54 -17.81
C SER A 266 -6.05 -4.75 -17.15
N ALA A 267 -7.18 -4.61 -17.85
CA ALA A 267 -8.42 -4.06 -17.29
C ALA A 267 -8.86 -4.82 -16.02
N ALA A 268 -8.75 -6.16 -16.02
CA ALA A 268 -9.03 -6.97 -14.83
C ALA A 268 -8.08 -6.64 -13.66
N SER A 269 -6.79 -6.42 -13.93
CA SER A 269 -5.84 -5.98 -12.91
C SER A 269 -6.18 -4.60 -12.36
N LEU A 270 -6.61 -3.66 -13.21
CA LEU A 270 -7.07 -2.33 -12.77
C LEU A 270 -8.29 -2.43 -11.85
N ALA A 271 -9.31 -3.19 -12.25
CA ALA A 271 -10.49 -3.42 -11.42
C ALA A 271 -10.14 -4.05 -10.06
N ALA A 272 -9.18 -4.99 -10.04
CA ALA A 272 -8.70 -5.61 -8.80
C ALA A 272 -7.98 -4.61 -7.87
N ILE A 273 -7.16 -3.70 -8.42
CA ILE A 273 -6.45 -2.65 -7.65
C ILE A 273 -7.44 -1.71 -6.96
N TYR A 274 -8.50 -1.31 -7.67
CA TYR A 274 -9.46 -0.30 -7.22
C TYR A 274 -10.71 -0.88 -6.54
N HIS A 275 -10.68 -2.17 -6.15
CA HIS A 275 -11.82 -2.85 -5.52
C HIS A 275 -13.11 -2.82 -6.35
N GLY A 276 -13.00 -2.65 -7.66
CA GLY A 276 -14.11 -2.68 -8.61
C GLY A 276 -14.59 -4.11 -8.87
N ASN A 277 -15.01 -4.82 -7.83
CA ASN A 277 -15.30 -6.26 -7.89
C ASN A 277 -16.47 -6.60 -8.83
N ALA A 278 -17.45 -5.71 -8.97
CA ALA A 278 -18.53 -5.86 -9.95
C ALA A 278 -17.97 -5.77 -11.39
N ALA A 279 -17.19 -4.73 -11.70
CA ALA A 279 -16.49 -4.62 -12.99
C ALA A 279 -15.54 -5.79 -13.26
N LEU A 280 -14.80 -6.26 -12.25
CA LEU A 280 -13.91 -7.42 -12.36
C LEU A 280 -14.70 -8.68 -12.71
N ARG A 281 -15.83 -8.93 -12.06
CA ARG A 281 -16.73 -10.05 -12.38
C ARG A 281 -17.19 -9.98 -13.84
N THR A 282 -17.70 -8.83 -14.27
CA THR A 282 -18.15 -8.61 -15.66
C THR A 282 -17.03 -8.86 -16.67
N LEU A 283 -15.80 -8.38 -16.40
CA LEU A 283 -14.64 -8.64 -17.25
C LEU A 283 -14.32 -10.14 -17.34
N LEU A 284 -14.34 -10.85 -16.21
CA LEU A 284 -14.06 -12.30 -16.17
C LEU A 284 -15.13 -13.10 -16.91
N GLU A 285 -16.40 -12.76 -16.72
CA GLU A 285 -17.54 -13.36 -17.44
C GLU A 285 -17.46 -13.11 -18.96
N ALA A 286 -16.92 -11.96 -19.37
CA ALA A 286 -16.64 -11.65 -20.77
C ALA A 286 -15.37 -12.30 -21.34
N GLY A 287 -14.65 -13.12 -20.55
CA GLY A 287 -13.45 -13.84 -21.02
C GLY A 287 -12.13 -13.12 -20.81
N ALA A 288 -12.06 -12.19 -19.85
CA ALA A 288 -10.78 -11.66 -19.38
C ALA A 288 -9.94 -12.78 -18.75
N ARG A 289 -8.66 -12.86 -19.14
CA ARG A 289 -7.75 -13.91 -18.68
C ARG A 289 -7.26 -13.60 -17.26
N ALA A 290 -7.71 -14.38 -16.28
CA ALA A 290 -7.27 -14.25 -14.87
C ALA A 290 -5.73 -14.34 -14.70
N ASN A 291 -5.06 -15.10 -15.57
CA ASN A 291 -3.60 -15.30 -15.57
C ASN A 291 -2.85 -14.40 -16.57
N ALA A 292 -3.48 -13.36 -17.12
CA ALA A 292 -2.79 -12.37 -17.93
C ALA A 292 -1.64 -11.74 -17.14
N ARG A 293 -0.45 -11.69 -17.75
CA ARG A 293 0.76 -11.14 -17.12
C ARG A 293 1.12 -9.79 -17.73
N ASP A 294 1.39 -8.83 -16.85
CA ASP A 294 1.96 -7.56 -17.23
C ASP A 294 3.49 -7.65 -17.49
N SER A 295 4.15 -6.52 -17.73
CA SER A 295 5.57 -6.49 -18.06
C SER A 295 6.51 -6.85 -16.90
N ILE A 296 6.02 -6.96 -15.66
CA ILE A 296 6.79 -7.49 -14.52
C ILE A 296 6.38 -8.93 -14.17
N GLY A 297 5.53 -9.54 -14.98
CA GLY A 297 5.02 -10.89 -14.76
C GLY A 297 3.89 -10.98 -13.73
N ALA A 298 3.40 -9.85 -13.21
CA ALA A 298 2.31 -9.84 -12.25
C ALA A 298 0.96 -10.10 -12.95
N THR A 299 0.12 -10.88 -12.28
CA THR A 299 -1.26 -11.20 -12.67
C THR A 299 -2.24 -10.38 -11.84
N ALA A 300 -3.52 -10.40 -12.21
CA ALA A 300 -4.57 -9.74 -11.42
C ALA A 300 -4.59 -10.20 -9.95
N LEU A 301 -4.20 -11.45 -9.64
CA LEU A 301 -4.09 -11.94 -8.25
C LEU A 301 -3.00 -11.21 -7.45
N HIS A 302 -1.85 -10.93 -8.07
CA HIS A 302 -0.79 -10.15 -7.41
C HIS A 302 -1.27 -8.74 -7.09
N TRP A 303 -2.02 -8.14 -8.01
CA TRP A 303 -2.57 -6.79 -7.85
C TRP A 303 -3.70 -6.74 -6.82
N ALA A 304 -4.57 -7.74 -6.76
CA ALA A 304 -5.58 -7.89 -5.70
C ALA A 304 -4.92 -8.08 -4.32
N ALA A 305 -3.82 -8.83 -4.25
CA ALA A 305 -3.04 -8.97 -3.03
C ALA A 305 -2.37 -7.66 -2.63
N LEU A 306 -1.83 -6.89 -3.57
CA LEU A 306 -1.25 -5.57 -3.28
C LEU A 306 -2.30 -4.60 -2.71
N SER A 307 -3.52 -4.57 -3.26
CA SER A 307 -4.60 -3.69 -2.81
C SER A 307 -5.35 -4.18 -1.57
N ASN A 308 -5.07 -5.40 -1.07
CA ASN A 308 -5.84 -6.04 0.01
C ASN A 308 -7.30 -6.33 -0.38
N ASN A 309 -7.55 -6.64 -1.65
CA ASN A 309 -8.88 -6.95 -2.16
C ASN A 309 -9.20 -8.46 -2.07
N GLY A 310 -9.65 -8.92 -0.91
CA GLY A 310 -9.99 -10.34 -0.70
C GLY A 310 -11.13 -10.86 -1.59
N GLU A 311 -12.13 -10.04 -1.89
CA GLU A 311 -13.20 -10.42 -2.82
C GLU A 311 -12.66 -10.54 -4.26
N GLY A 312 -11.79 -9.63 -4.68
CA GLY A 312 -11.10 -9.74 -5.97
C GLY A 312 -10.27 -11.02 -6.07
N VAL A 313 -9.58 -11.42 -4.99
CA VAL A 313 -8.90 -12.72 -4.92
C VAL A 313 -9.88 -13.87 -5.12
N ARG A 314 -11.03 -13.88 -4.42
CA ARG A 314 -12.05 -14.93 -4.56
C ARG A 314 -12.57 -15.05 -6.00
N LEU A 315 -12.88 -13.91 -6.63
CA LEU A 315 -13.34 -13.86 -8.02
C LEU A 315 -12.29 -14.41 -8.99
N LEU A 316 -11.04 -13.98 -8.84
CA LEU A 316 -9.95 -14.42 -9.69
C LEU A 316 -9.64 -15.89 -9.52
N CYS A 317 -9.62 -16.42 -8.29
CA CYS A 317 -9.44 -17.85 -8.04
C CYS A 317 -10.59 -18.68 -8.63
N SER A 318 -11.83 -18.22 -8.48
CA SER A 318 -13.01 -18.86 -9.09
C SER A 318 -12.93 -18.89 -10.63
N ALA A 319 -12.27 -17.90 -11.24
CA ALA A 319 -12.03 -17.83 -12.68
C ALA A 319 -10.73 -18.54 -13.13
N GLY A 320 -10.15 -19.41 -12.30
CA GLY A 320 -8.95 -20.19 -12.65
C GLY A 320 -7.62 -19.42 -12.49
N GLY A 321 -7.61 -18.38 -11.67
CA GLY A 321 -6.41 -17.64 -11.30
C GLY A 321 -5.41 -18.52 -10.54
N ASP A 322 -4.17 -18.57 -11.03
CA ASP A 322 -3.09 -19.35 -10.46
C ASP A 322 -2.21 -18.48 -9.54
N GLY A 323 -2.34 -18.70 -8.23
CA GLY A 323 -1.56 -17.98 -7.22
C GLY A 323 -0.15 -18.52 -7.00
N THR A 324 0.26 -19.59 -7.70
CA THR A 324 1.66 -20.07 -7.71
C THR A 324 2.55 -19.29 -8.66
N LEU A 325 1.95 -18.56 -9.60
CA LEU A 325 2.69 -17.72 -10.53
C LEU A 325 3.43 -16.62 -9.78
N CYS A 326 4.63 -16.29 -10.27
CA CYS A 326 5.47 -15.28 -9.66
C CYS A 326 5.60 -14.04 -10.55
N CYS A 327 5.51 -12.86 -9.94
CA CYS A 327 5.98 -11.61 -10.51
C CYS A 327 7.44 -11.34 -10.15
N PHE A 328 8.08 -10.37 -10.79
CA PHE A 328 9.44 -9.94 -10.41
C PHE A 328 9.48 -9.38 -8.98
N PRO A 329 10.46 -9.75 -8.13
CA PRO A 329 11.65 -10.57 -8.38
C PRO A 329 11.50 -12.04 -7.92
N SER A 330 10.48 -12.75 -8.41
CA SER A 330 10.05 -14.09 -7.98
C SER A 330 9.18 -14.08 -6.72
N MET A 331 8.13 -13.26 -6.71
CA MET A 331 7.14 -13.22 -5.62
C MET A 331 5.79 -13.76 -6.08
N THR A 332 5.18 -14.65 -5.30
CA THR A 332 3.78 -15.06 -5.48
C THR A 332 2.81 -13.98 -5.02
N ALA A 333 1.52 -14.12 -5.37
CA ALA A 333 0.48 -13.22 -4.86
C ALA A 333 0.44 -13.18 -3.32
N LEU A 334 0.64 -14.33 -2.65
CA LEU A 334 0.67 -14.39 -1.19
C LEU A 334 1.84 -13.59 -0.60
N GLN A 335 3.02 -13.73 -1.19
CA GLN A 335 4.22 -13.00 -0.76
C GLN A 335 4.10 -11.48 -1.02
N VAL A 336 3.44 -11.08 -2.12
CA VAL A 336 3.07 -9.67 -2.35
C VAL A 336 2.13 -9.19 -1.26
N GLY A 337 1.12 -9.98 -0.88
CA GLY A 337 0.22 -9.67 0.24
C GLY A 337 0.98 -9.47 1.56
N CYS A 338 1.96 -10.33 1.86
CA CYS A 338 2.81 -10.21 3.05
C CYS A 338 3.61 -8.90 3.05
N ALA A 339 4.24 -8.58 1.91
CA ALA A 339 5.02 -7.34 1.74
C ALA A 339 4.16 -6.06 1.80
N CYS A 340 2.84 -6.18 1.67
CA CYS A 340 1.89 -5.09 1.58
C CYS A 340 0.89 -5.05 2.75
N ALA A 341 1.08 -5.85 3.79
CA ALA A 341 0.17 -5.93 4.94
C ALA A 341 -1.29 -6.27 4.59
N SER A 342 -1.49 -7.03 3.52
CA SER A 342 -2.81 -7.25 2.95
C SER A 342 -3.51 -8.45 3.58
N VAL A 343 -3.85 -8.30 4.86
CA VAL A 343 -4.37 -9.38 5.73
C VAL A 343 -5.59 -10.09 5.14
N GLU A 344 -6.54 -9.35 4.56
CA GLU A 344 -7.77 -9.94 4.01
C GLU A 344 -7.47 -10.75 2.74
N ALA A 345 -6.68 -10.19 1.83
CA ALA A 345 -6.23 -10.93 0.64
C ALA A 345 -5.40 -12.17 1.02
N MET A 346 -4.54 -12.07 2.06
CA MET A 346 -3.77 -13.20 2.58
C MET A 346 -4.67 -14.30 3.15
N ARG A 347 -5.68 -13.97 3.96
CA ARG A 347 -6.62 -14.97 4.50
C ARG A 347 -7.28 -15.76 3.37
N VAL A 348 -7.76 -15.06 2.33
CA VAL A 348 -8.37 -15.71 1.17
C VAL A 348 -7.35 -16.55 0.41
N LEU A 349 -6.16 -16.02 0.12
CA LEU A 349 -5.12 -16.78 -0.58
C LEU A 349 -4.65 -18.01 0.21
N MET A 350 -4.61 -17.97 1.53
CA MET A 350 -4.24 -19.12 2.35
C MET A 350 -5.36 -20.17 2.44
N SER A 351 -6.62 -19.78 2.25
CA SER A 351 -7.74 -20.72 2.23
C SER A 351 -7.92 -21.44 0.90
N GLN A 352 -7.28 -20.96 -0.18
CA GLN A 352 -7.32 -21.63 -1.48
C GLN A 352 -6.30 -22.80 -1.55
N PRO A 353 -6.68 -23.99 -2.06
CA PRO A 353 -5.82 -25.17 -2.04
C PRO A 353 -4.51 -25.04 -2.84
N THR A 354 -4.49 -24.19 -3.86
CA THR A 354 -3.42 -24.11 -4.86
C THR A 354 -2.33 -23.08 -4.54
N THR A 355 -2.42 -22.35 -3.42
CA THR A 355 -1.69 -21.08 -3.25
C THR A 355 -0.88 -20.96 -1.95
N ALA A 356 -1.12 -21.82 -0.95
CA ALA A 356 -0.51 -21.68 0.37
C ALA A 356 0.92 -22.26 0.43
N ASN A 357 1.90 -21.46 -0.02
CA ASN A 357 3.31 -21.68 0.30
C ASN A 357 3.82 -20.55 1.20
N LEU A 358 4.10 -20.88 2.46
CA LEU A 358 4.53 -19.91 3.48
C LEU A 358 6.02 -19.58 3.44
N ARG A 359 6.80 -20.23 2.56
CA ARG A 359 8.25 -19.98 2.41
C ARG A 359 8.52 -18.48 2.23
N PHE A 360 9.39 -17.96 3.09
CA PHE A 360 9.82 -16.57 3.18
C PHE A 360 8.72 -15.53 3.41
N CYS A 361 7.47 -15.92 3.68
CA CYS A 361 6.37 -14.98 3.89
C CYS A 361 6.64 -14.07 5.12
N LEU A 362 7.19 -14.63 6.19
CA LEU A 362 7.61 -13.85 7.36
C LEU A 362 8.71 -12.85 6.99
N HIS A 363 9.76 -13.24 6.23
CA HIS A 363 10.78 -12.30 5.75
C HIS A 363 10.18 -11.19 4.90
N PHE A 364 9.28 -11.51 3.95
CA PHE A 364 8.67 -10.49 3.09
C PHE A 364 7.79 -9.52 3.87
N SER A 365 7.16 -9.95 4.96
CA SER A 365 6.40 -9.07 5.85
C SER A 365 7.25 -8.02 6.59
N VAL A 366 8.57 -8.24 6.69
CA VAL A 366 9.50 -7.36 7.41
C VAL A 366 10.61 -6.77 6.54
N ILE A 367 10.62 -6.99 5.22
CA ILE A 367 11.69 -6.53 4.31
C ILE A 367 11.41 -5.18 3.63
N PHE A 368 10.15 -4.96 3.24
CA PHE A 368 9.62 -3.70 2.68
C PHE A 368 9.03 -2.86 3.82
N PRO A 369 8.51 -1.62 3.62
CA PRO A 369 7.65 -0.98 4.62
C PRO A 369 6.65 -2.02 5.16
N GLY A 370 6.87 -2.45 6.40
CA GLY A 370 6.54 -3.79 6.90
C GLY A 370 6.66 -3.86 8.42
N GLY A 371 6.43 -5.03 9.00
CA GLY A 371 6.41 -5.24 10.46
C GLY A 371 5.02 -5.17 11.10
N TYR A 372 3.96 -5.22 10.29
CA TYR A 372 2.58 -5.11 10.73
C TYR A 372 2.17 -6.29 11.61
N ALA A 373 1.71 -5.97 12.82
CA ALA A 373 1.32 -6.96 13.81
C ALA A 373 0.28 -7.97 13.27
N GLY A 374 -0.73 -7.48 12.55
CA GLY A 374 -1.78 -8.33 11.97
C GLY A 374 -1.28 -9.31 10.91
N THR A 375 -0.26 -8.93 10.13
CA THR A 375 0.33 -9.80 9.09
C THR A 375 1.20 -10.89 9.73
N ILE A 376 2.04 -10.51 10.70
CA ILE A 376 2.91 -11.44 11.42
C ILE A 376 2.06 -12.42 12.24
N GLY A 377 1.04 -11.92 12.95
CA GLY A 377 0.09 -12.74 13.70
C GLY A 377 -0.59 -13.78 12.82
N LEU A 378 -1.14 -13.36 11.66
CA LEU A 378 -1.76 -14.28 10.70
C LEU A 378 -0.78 -15.37 10.22
N LEU A 379 0.48 -15.02 9.96
CA LEU A 379 1.49 -15.98 9.51
C LEU A 379 1.89 -16.97 10.61
N ILE A 380 1.97 -16.52 11.87
CA ILE A 380 2.23 -17.38 13.03
C ILE A 380 1.04 -18.34 13.25
N GLU A 381 -0.20 -17.84 13.17
CA GLU A 381 -1.42 -18.68 13.22
C GLU A 381 -1.42 -19.74 12.12
N ALA A 382 -0.97 -19.38 10.91
CA ALA A 382 -0.78 -20.29 9.78
C ALA A 382 0.43 -21.24 9.93
N ARG A 383 1.13 -21.21 11.07
CA ARG A 383 2.32 -22.04 11.38
C ARG A 383 3.50 -21.79 10.43
N ALA A 384 3.70 -20.55 9.98
CA ALA A 384 4.95 -20.17 9.31
C ALA A 384 6.14 -20.39 10.25
N ASP A 385 7.25 -20.89 9.72
CA ASP A 385 8.47 -21.14 10.51
C ASP A 385 9.11 -19.81 10.93
N VAL A 386 8.98 -19.49 12.23
CA VAL A 386 9.52 -18.26 12.85
C VAL A 386 11.06 -18.19 12.81
N ASN A 387 11.73 -19.32 12.58
CA ASN A 387 13.18 -19.45 12.53
C ASN A 387 13.72 -19.70 11.12
N GLU A 388 12.88 -19.60 10.08
CA GLU A 388 13.26 -19.88 8.70
C GLU A 388 14.47 -19.03 8.28
N GLN A 389 15.54 -19.67 7.79
CA GLN A 389 16.73 -18.94 7.33
C GLN A 389 16.62 -18.55 5.85
N PHE A 390 16.71 -17.26 5.57
CA PHE A 390 16.57 -16.72 4.22
C PHE A 390 17.73 -17.17 3.32
N SER A 391 17.43 -18.04 2.37
CA SER A 391 18.39 -18.63 1.44
C SER A 391 17.94 -18.42 0.01
N THR A 392 18.67 -17.57 -0.72
CA THR A 392 18.45 -17.35 -2.15
C THR A 392 19.59 -17.98 -2.94
N ARG A 393 19.27 -18.63 -4.05
CA ARG A 393 20.26 -19.32 -4.90
C ARG A 393 20.42 -18.63 -6.23
N LEU A 394 21.67 -18.49 -6.68
CA LEU A 394 22.00 -18.00 -8.00
C LEU A 394 21.31 -18.87 -9.07
N GLY A 395 20.65 -18.23 -10.03
CA GLY A 395 19.98 -18.90 -11.15
C GLY A 395 18.59 -19.48 -10.84
N GLN A 396 18.22 -19.64 -9.56
CA GLN A 396 16.88 -20.13 -9.15
C GLN A 396 16.00 -18.98 -8.65
N ASP A 397 16.57 -18.06 -7.86
CA ASP A 397 15.81 -16.98 -7.24
C ASP A 397 16.27 -15.61 -7.77
N MET A 398 15.36 -14.84 -8.37
CA MET A 398 15.65 -13.47 -8.80
C MET A 398 15.95 -12.52 -7.63
N TRP A 399 15.66 -12.96 -6.39
CA TRP A 399 16.12 -12.30 -5.18
C TRP A 399 17.63 -12.36 -4.98
N TRP A 400 18.33 -13.40 -5.45
CA TRP A 400 19.79 -13.50 -5.32
C TRP A 400 20.51 -12.29 -5.96
N PRO A 401 20.28 -11.94 -7.25
CA PRO A 401 20.98 -10.79 -7.85
C PRO A 401 20.54 -9.47 -7.22
N VAL A 402 19.27 -9.35 -6.81
CA VAL A 402 18.76 -8.16 -6.10
C VAL A 402 19.52 -7.93 -4.79
N MET A 403 19.62 -8.96 -3.94
CA MET A 403 20.29 -8.85 -2.65
C MET A 403 21.80 -8.68 -2.79
N ASN A 404 22.44 -9.39 -3.72
CA ASN A 404 23.88 -9.28 -3.90
C ASN A 404 24.29 -7.91 -4.45
N LEU A 405 23.54 -7.33 -5.38
CA LEU A 405 23.81 -5.98 -5.87
C LEU A 405 23.66 -4.94 -4.74
N ALA A 406 22.61 -5.06 -3.92
CA ALA A 406 22.41 -4.18 -2.76
C ALA A 406 23.48 -4.39 -1.66
N SER A 407 23.93 -5.63 -1.45
CA SER A 407 25.05 -5.97 -0.55
C SER A 407 26.37 -5.36 -1.01
N VAL A 408 26.65 -5.33 -2.32
CA VAL A 408 27.83 -4.64 -2.85
C VAL A 408 27.71 -3.14 -2.62
N ARG A 409 26.53 -2.56 -2.88
CA ARG A 409 26.26 -1.13 -2.63
C ARG A 409 26.46 -0.74 -1.17
N HIS A 410 26.20 -1.63 -0.21
CA HIS A 410 26.43 -1.37 1.21
C HIS A 410 27.87 -0.92 1.51
N ARG A 411 28.86 -1.48 0.80
CA ARG A 411 30.29 -1.12 0.98
C ARG A 411 30.63 0.28 0.50
N ILE A 412 29.78 0.88 -0.35
CA ILE A 412 30.00 2.18 -0.97
C ILE A 412 29.12 3.24 -0.30
N SER A 413 27.85 2.90 -0.05
CA SER A 413 26.83 3.80 0.47
C SER A 413 25.90 2.99 1.39
N PRO A 414 26.24 2.87 2.68
CA PRO A 414 25.45 2.11 3.64
C PRO A 414 24.11 2.80 3.93
N SER A 415 23.06 2.01 4.01
CA SER A 415 21.70 2.37 4.43
C SER A 415 21.07 1.17 5.13
N ARG A 416 19.90 1.31 5.78
CA ARG A 416 19.19 0.17 6.39
C ARG A 416 18.93 -0.94 5.39
N LEU A 417 18.40 -0.61 4.20
CA LEU A 417 18.12 -1.60 3.16
C LEU A 417 19.39 -2.29 2.64
N THR A 418 20.49 -1.55 2.45
CA THR A 418 21.75 -2.17 2.00
C THR A 418 22.41 -2.99 3.11
N MET A 419 22.25 -2.60 4.38
CA MET A 419 22.70 -3.39 5.54
C MET A 419 21.90 -4.69 5.66
N LEU A 420 20.58 -4.64 5.47
CA LEU A 420 19.74 -5.83 5.39
C LEU A 420 20.22 -6.74 4.27
N ALA A 421 20.38 -6.20 3.06
CA ALA A 421 20.90 -6.96 1.93
C ALA A 421 22.32 -7.49 2.19
N TYR A 422 23.15 -6.79 2.96
CA TYR A 422 24.47 -7.28 3.35
C TYR A 422 24.38 -8.47 4.31
N HIS A 423 23.36 -8.55 5.17
CA HIS A 423 23.17 -9.62 6.16
C HIS A 423 22.08 -10.65 5.80
N HIS A 424 21.46 -10.56 4.62
CA HIS A 424 20.28 -11.35 4.25
C HIS A 424 20.50 -12.88 4.27
N SER A 425 21.68 -13.34 3.81
CA SER A 425 21.93 -14.76 3.63
C SER A 425 22.00 -15.47 4.98
N GLY A 426 21.11 -16.45 5.17
CA GLY A 426 20.98 -17.22 6.41
C GLY A 426 20.30 -16.48 7.56
N ALA A 427 19.80 -15.25 7.33
CA ALA A 427 19.16 -14.48 8.39
C ALA A 427 17.68 -14.90 8.59
N THR A 428 17.26 -14.93 9.85
CA THR A 428 15.90 -15.27 10.27
C THR A 428 14.95 -14.07 10.15
N PRO A 429 13.62 -14.25 10.22
CA PRO A 429 12.68 -13.12 10.28
C PRO A 429 13.00 -12.15 11.44
N LEU A 430 13.44 -12.69 12.59
CA LEU A 430 13.87 -11.90 13.74
C LEU A 430 15.08 -11.00 13.41
N MET A 431 16.05 -11.52 12.65
CA MET A 431 17.19 -10.71 12.21
C MET A 431 16.76 -9.62 11.23
N PHE A 432 15.84 -9.91 10.30
CA PHE A 432 15.30 -8.92 9.36
C PHE A 432 14.53 -7.81 10.08
N SER A 433 13.69 -8.14 11.05
CA SER A 433 12.93 -7.15 11.83
C SER A 433 13.86 -6.21 12.58
N ILE A 434 14.96 -6.72 13.16
CA ILE A 434 16.00 -5.92 13.81
C ILE A 434 16.72 -5.02 12.80
N LEU A 435 17.15 -5.57 11.65
CA LEU A 435 17.89 -4.84 10.62
C LEU A 435 17.10 -3.65 10.02
N ASN A 436 15.78 -3.80 9.91
CA ASN A 436 14.90 -2.73 9.44
C ASN A 436 14.36 -1.82 10.57
N GLY A 437 14.55 -2.19 11.84
CA GLY A 437 14.08 -1.43 13.00
C GLY A 437 12.60 -1.64 13.34
N TYR A 438 12.00 -2.74 12.90
CA TYR A 438 10.62 -3.12 13.19
C TYR A 438 10.54 -3.82 14.56
N PHE A 439 10.58 -3.01 15.63
CA PHE A 439 10.66 -3.54 17.00
C PHE A 439 9.36 -4.19 17.49
N GLU A 440 8.20 -3.74 17.02
CA GLU A 440 6.92 -4.42 17.33
C GLU A 440 6.91 -5.84 16.73
N ALA A 441 7.26 -5.97 15.46
CA ALA A 441 7.48 -7.27 14.80
C ALA A 441 8.50 -8.14 15.55
N THR A 442 9.59 -7.54 16.04
CA THR A 442 10.63 -8.23 16.83
C THR A 442 10.03 -8.83 18.11
N SER A 443 9.23 -8.06 18.84
CA SER A 443 8.55 -8.53 20.06
C SER A 443 7.57 -9.67 19.77
N LEU A 444 6.80 -9.58 18.68
CA LEU A 444 5.86 -10.65 18.28
C LEU A 444 6.60 -11.94 17.90
N LEU A 445 7.69 -11.85 17.15
CA LEU A 445 8.50 -13.01 16.79
C LEU A 445 9.14 -13.67 18.02
N LEU A 446 9.64 -12.86 18.97
CA LEU A 446 10.16 -13.37 20.25
C LEU A 446 9.09 -14.03 21.11
N ALA A 447 7.87 -13.47 21.14
CA ALA A 447 6.74 -14.08 21.83
C ALA A 447 6.32 -15.41 21.18
N ALA A 448 6.50 -15.54 19.87
CA ALA A 448 6.26 -16.76 19.10
C ALA A 448 7.41 -17.78 19.14
N GLY A 449 8.44 -17.56 19.97
CA GLY A 449 9.55 -18.51 20.13
C GLY A 449 10.66 -18.40 19.09
N ALA A 450 10.85 -17.23 18.46
CA ALA A 450 12.01 -16.99 17.62
C ALA A 450 13.31 -17.10 18.43
N ARG A 451 14.22 -17.96 17.97
CA ARG A 451 15.52 -18.22 18.58
C ARG A 451 16.48 -17.05 18.37
N VAL A 452 17.25 -16.72 19.41
CA VAL A 452 18.22 -15.61 19.36
C VAL A 452 19.65 -16.09 19.11
N ASP A 453 19.91 -17.38 19.32
CA ASP A 453 21.22 -18.03 19.17
C ASP A 453 21.61 -18.36 17.72
N LEU A 454 20.63 -18.45 16.82
CA LEU A 454 20.86 -18.73 15.39
C LEU A 454 21.78 -17.70 14.74
N ARG A 455 22.56 -18.15 13.76
CA ARG A 455 23.58 -17.36 13.08
C ARG A 455 23.33 -17.30 11.59
N ASN A 456 23.45 -16.10 11.01
CA ASN A 456 23.42 -15.94 9.56
C ASN A 456 24.74 -16.39 8.91
N SER A 457 24.82 -16.37 7.57
CA SER A 457 26.01 -16.78 6.81
C SER A 457 27.25 -15.91 7.07
N ARG A 458 27.11 -14.79 7.80
CA ARG A 458 28.20 -13.93 8.27
C ARG A 458 28.52 -14.13 9.75
N ASN A 459 28.05 -15.23 10.34
CA ASN A 459 28.26 -15.61 11.73
C ASN A 459 27.73 -14.57 12.75
N ARG A 460 26.65 -13.85 12.41
CA ARG A 460 26.01 -12.86 13.29
C ARG A 460 24.72 -13.40 13.89
N THR A 461 24.53 -13.19 15.18
CA THR A 461 23.27 -13.46 15.90
C THR A 461 22.31 -12.27 15.84
N ALA A 462 21.06 -12.46 16.30
CA ALA A 462 20.11 -11.36 16.47
C ALA A 462 20.69 -10.24 17.39
N VAL A 463 21.38 -10.62 18.46
CA VAL A 463 22.02 -9.69 19.41
C VAL A 463 23.13 -8.88 18.75
N ASP A 464 23.97 -9.52 17.92
CA ASP A 464 25.05 -8.81 17.22
C ASP A 464 24.52 -7.77 16.24
N LEU A 465 23.46 -8.12 15.51
CA LEU A 465 22.81 -7.21 14.57
C LEU A 465 22.10 -6.06 15.29
N ALA A 466 21.45 -6.34 16.44
CA ALA A 466 20.82 -5.32 17.27
C ALA A 466 21.84 -4.26 17.75
N ARG A 467 23.05 -4.69 18.12
CA ARG A 467 24.15 -3.75 18.45
C ARG A 467 24.59 -2.95 17.23
N ALA A 468 24.74 -3.60 16.08
CA ALA A 468 25.18 -2.95 14.84
C ALA A 468 24.22 -1.84 14.37
N VAL A 469 22.90 -2.03 14.56
CA VAL A 469 21.87 -1.02 14.23
C VAL A 469 21.60 -0.02 15.35
N ARG A 470 22.30 -0.13 16.49
CA ARG A 470 22.07 0.68 17.70
C ARG A 470 20.61 0.61 18.18
N ALA A 471 20.06 -0.60 18.27
CA ALA A 471 18.71 -0.83 18.73
C ALA A 471 18.48 -0.31 20.17
N PRO A 472 17.23 -0.02 20.58
CA PRO A 472 16.91 0.47 21.92
C PRO A 472 17.48 -0.41 23.04
N PRO A 473 17.97 0.18 24.16
CA PRO A 473 18.58 -0.58 25.26
C PRO A 473 17.69 -1.67 25.85
N LEU A 474 16.38 -1.41 25.95
CA LEU A 474 15.40 -2.39 26.44
C LEU A 474 15.34 -3.65 25.57
N LEU A 475 15.41 -3.48 24.25
CA LEU A 475 15.42 -4.61 23.32
C LEU A 475 16.72 -5.40 23.44
N LEU A 476 17.86 -4.71 23.53
CA LEU A 476 19.16 -5.36 23.71
C LEU A 476 19.19 -6.21 24.99
N ALA A 477 18.71 -5.67 26.11
CA ALA A 477 18.63 -6.41 27.37
C ALA A 477 17.75 -7.66 27.24
N SER A 478 16.58 -7.54 26.59
CA SER A 478 15.65 -8.66 26.34
C SER A 478 16.27 -9.75 25.45
N LEU A 479 17.00 -9.38 24.40
CA LEU A 479 17.67 -10.35 23.53
C LEU A 479 18.85 -11.03 24.25
N GLN A 480 19.61 -10.29 25.07
CA GLN A 480 20.74 -10.83 25.83
C GLN A 480 20.31 -11.82 26.92
N SER A 481 19.24 -11.53 27.65
CA SER A 481 18.72 -12.44 28.67
C SER A 481 18.28 -13.76 28.05
N ARG A 482 17.58 -13.72 26.92
CA ARG A 482 17.16 -14.90 26.15
C ARG A 482 18.34 -15.68 25.58
N GLN A 483 19.38 -14.99 25.12
CA GLN A 483 20.58 -15.65 24.58
C GLN A 483 21.31 -16.44 25.67
N ALA A 484 21.39 -15.89 26.89
CA ALA A 484 21.98 -16.57 28.02
C ALA A 484 21.17 -17.81 28.43
N THR A 485 19.84 -17.76 28.39
CA THR A 485 19.00 -18.93 28.68
C THR A 485 19.13 -20.03 27.62
N GLU A 486 19.18 -19.68 26.34
CA GLU A 486 19.35 -20.65 25.24
C GLU A 486 20.72 -21.33 25.27
N SER A 487 21.78 -20.59 25.63
CA SER A 487 23.13 -21.16 25.75
C SER A 487 23.28 -22.13 26.94
N VAL A 488 22.45 -21.98 27.98
CA VAL A 488 22.47 -22.86 29.16
C VAL A 488 21.59 -24.10 28.94
N GLY A 489 20.46 -23.98 28.23
CA GLY A 489 19.58 -25.11 27.89
C GLY A 489 20.18 -26.11 26.91
N GLY A 490 21.10 -25.69 26.03
CA GLY A 490 21.79 -26.58 25.09
C GLY A 490 22.88 -27.48 25.69
N LEU A 491 23.09 -27.43 27.02
CA LEU A 491 24.07 -28.23 27.74
C LEU A 491 23.44 -29.36 28.60
N VAL A 492 22.12 -29.58 28.52
CA VAL A 492 21.39 -30.52 29.41
C VAL A 492 20.71 -31.69 28.68
N GLU A 493 20.89 -31.87 27.36
CA GLU A 493 20.42 -33.08 26.67
C GLU A 493 21.61 -33.87 26.11
N ASP A 494 22.24 -34.66 26.98
CA ASP A 494 22.69 -36.04 26.70
C ASP A 494 23.46 -36.59 27.91
N SER A 495 22.75 -37.29 28.80
CA SER A 495 23.34 -38.41 29.55
C SER A 495 22.23 -39.40 29.89
N PRO A 496 22.33 -40.67 29.46
CA PRO A 496 21.34 -41.69 29.72
C PRO A 496 21.49 -42.20 31.16
N ASP A 497 20.39 -42.73 31.68
CA ASP A 497 20.28 -43.53 32.89
C ASP A 497 20.65 -42.83 34.21
N ASP A 498 19.63 -42.55 35.02
CA ASP A 498 19.61 -43.13 36.36
C ASP A 498 18.17 -43.36 36.83
N VAL A 499 17.80 -44.63 36.76
CA VAL A 499 16.83 -45.26 37.64
C VAL A 499 17.25 -44.97 39.08
N ILE A 500 16.36 -44.43 39.91
CA ILE A 500 16.14 -44.91 41.29
C ILE A 500 14.78 -44.39 41.78
N SER A 501 14.00 -45.38 42.18
CA SER A 501 12.79 -45.39 42.99
C SER A 501 12.90 -44.62 44.31
N LEU A 502 11.94 -43.73 44.59
CA LEU A 502 10.93 -43.83 45.67
C LEU A 502 9.95 -42.65 45.62
#